data_AF-A0A318KD32-F1
#
_entry.id   AF-A0A318KD32-F1
#
_cell.length_a   1.000
_cell.length_b   1.000
_cell.length_c   1.000
_cell.angle_alpha   90.00
_cell.angle_beta   90.00
_cell.angle_gamma   90.00
#
_symmetry.space_group_name_H-M   'P 1'
#
loop_
_entity.id
_entity.type
_entity.pdbx_description
1 polymer ?
#
loop_
_entity_poly.entity_id
_entity_poly.type
_entity_poly.pdbx_seq_one_letter_code
_entity_poly.pdbx_strand_id
1 'polypeptide(L)' 'MHHNRDAVVLLPLIPAVALVATPWLPFVNTTELWFGLPAMMVWTTLWALAIVPSLAAVEWRRTRRTDVRSEEEAA' A
#
# COMPACT_ATOMS: atom_id res chain seq x y z
N MET A 1 -5.84 12.81 19.78
CA MET A 1 -4.89 12.80 18.64
C MET A 1 -4.49 11.36 18.24
N HIS A 2 -5.46 10.46 18.02
CA HIS A 2 -5.20 9.05 17.61
C HIS A 2 -5.09 8.85 16.08
N HIS A 3 -5.52 9.85 15.30
CA HIS A 3 -5.78 9.74 13.86
C HIS A 3 -4.58 9.28 13.01
N ASN A 4 -3.35 9.70 13.37
CA ASN A 4 -2.16 9.38 12.58
C ASN A 4 -1.60 7.97 12.86
N ARG A 5 -2.07 7.27 13.90
CA ARG A 5 -1.61 5.91 14.20
C ARG A 5 -2.34 4.89 13.33
N ASP A 6 -3.64 5.08 13.16
CA ASP A 6 -4.49 4.21 12.33
C ASP A 6 -4.19 4.40 10.85
N ALA A 7 -3.85 5.64 10.43
CA ALA A 7 -3.52 5.96 9.05
C ALA A 7 -2.41 5.08 8.44
N VAL A 8 -1.38 4.71 9.23
CA VAL A 8 -0.30 3.84 8.73
C VAL A 8 -0.78 2.40 8.56
N VAL A 9 -1.64 1.92 9.47
CA VAL A 9 -2.23 0.56 9.37
C VAL A 9 -3.18 0.47 8.18
N LEU A 10 -3.79 1.59 7.79
CA LEU A 10 -4.64 1.71 6.61
C LEU A 10 -3.86 1.90 5.30
N LEU A 11 -2.53 2.06 5.35
CA LEU A 11 -1.70 2.26 4.15
C LEU A 11 -1.82 1.12 3.12
N PRO A 12 -1.87 -0.18 3.50
CA PRO A 12 -2.08 -1.28 2.56
C PRO A 12 -3.49 -1.30 1.96
N LEU A 13 -4.44 -0.57 2.55
CA LEU A 13 -5.80 -0.47 2.02
C LEU A 13 -5.80 0.28 0.68
N ILE A 14 -4.85 1.20 0.47
CA ILE A 14 -4.75 1.98 -0.78
C ILE A 14 -4.49 1.08 -2.00
N PRO A 15 -3.41 0.27 -2.05
CA PRO A 15 -3.19 -0.62 -3.18
C PRO A 15 -4.28 -1.69 -3.32
N ALA A 16 -4.83 -2.20 -2.20
CA ALA A 16 -5.91 -3.16 -2.24
C ALA A 16 -7.18 -2.59 -2.91
N VAL A 17 -7.61 -1.40 -2.49
CA VAL A 17 -8.78 -0.72 -3.07
C VAL A 17 -8.52 -0.34 -4.52
N ALA A 18 -7.31 0.12 -4.87
CA ALA A 18 -6.97 0.44 -6.27
C ALA A 18 -7.05 -0.78 -7.20
N LEU A 19 -6.64 -1.96 -6.73
CA LEU A 19 -6.77 -3.22 -7.47
C LEU A 19 -8.22 -3.68 -7.57
N VAL A 20 -8.98 -3.63 -6.47
CA VAL A 20 -10.41 -3.96 -6.47
C VAL A 20 -11.18 -3.01 -7.39
N ALA A 21 -10.81 -1.73 -7.42
CA ALA A 21 -11.45 -0.70 -8.23
C ALA A 21 -11.20 -0.87 -9.74
N THR A 22 -10.21 -1.68 -10.15
CA THR A 22 -9.77 -1.85 -11.55
C THR A 22 -10.93 -1.99 -12.56
N PRO A 23 -11.90 -2.92 -12.41
CA PRO A 23 -13.00 -3.08 -13.38
C PRO A 23 -13.93 -1.87 -13.54
N TRP A 24 -13.94 -0.95 -12.57
CA TRP A 24 -14.73 0.29 -12.65
C TRP A 24 -13.98 1.45 -13.31
N LEU A 25 -12.70 1.28 -13.65
CA LEU A 25 -11.91 2.33 -14.26
C LEU A 25 -12.15 2.38 -15.78
N PRO A 26 -12.27 3.59 -16.35
CA PRO A 26 -12.63 3.75 -17.77
C PRO A 26 -11.59 3.14 -18.70
N PHE A 27 -10.32 3.09 -18.30
CA PHE A 27 -9.22 2.55 -19.09
C PHE A 27 -9.26 1.03 -19.28
N VAL A 28 -10.13 0.29 -18.58
CA VAL A 28 -10.35 -1.15 -18.83
C VAL A 28 -11.13 -1.36 -20.13
N ASN A 29 -11.98 -0.40 -20.50
CA ASN A 29 -12.82 -0.49 -21.70
C ASN A 29 -12.21 0.25 -22.91
N THR A 30 -10.98 0.75 -22.78
CA THR A 30 -10.28 1.47 -23.85
C THR A 30 -9.02 0.73 -24.27
N THR A 31 -8.60 0.95 -25.51
CA THR A 31 -7.30 0.52 -26.04
C THR A 31 -6.18 1.47 -25.63
N GLU A 32 -6.22 2.01 -24.40
CA GLU A 32 -5.12 2.84 -23.91
C GLU A 32 -3.85 2.00 -23.75
N LEU A 33 -2.80 2.42 -24.44
CA LEU A 33 -1.45 1.90 -24.27
C LEU A 33 -0.63 2.89 -23.43
N TRP A 34 -0.14 2.43 -22.29
CA TRP A 34 0.83 3.15 -21.47
C TRP A 34 2.22 2.53 -21.68
N PHE A 35 3.20 3.35 -22.08
CA PHE A 35 4.56 2.89 -22.41
C PHE A 35 4.61 1.75 -23.45
N GLY A 36 3.60 1.65 -24.32
CA GLY A 36 3.50 0.57 -25.31
C GLY A 36 2.90 -0.74 -24.78
N LEU A 37 2.46 -0.77 -23.52
CA LEU A 37 1.76 -1.90 -22.89
C LEU A 37 0.30 -1.54 -22.62
N PRO A 38 -0.62 -2.53 -22.52
CA PRO A 38 -1.98 -2.27 -22.09
C PRO A 38 -2.01 -1.52 -20.74
N ALA A 39 -2.73 -0.40 -20.66
CA ALA A 39 -2.83 0.41 -19.44
C ALA A 39 -3.23 -0.42 -18.21
N MET A 40 -4.09 -1.43 -18.41
CA MET A 40 -4.48 -2.40 -17.37
C MET A 40 -3.27 -3.13 -16.78
N MET A 41 -2.32 -3.62 -17.60
CA MET A 41 -1.14 -4.33 -17.10
C MET A 41 -0.23 -3.42 -16.29
N VAL A 42 -0.02 -2.18 -16.76
CA VAL A 42 0.81 -1.20 -16.05
C VAL A 42 0.17 -0.84 -14.71
N TRP A 43 -1.13 -0.57 -14.71
CA TRP A 43 -1.90 -0.26 -13.51
C TRP A 43 -1.83 -1.38 -12.47
N THR A 44 -2.18 -2.62 -12.85
CA THR A 44 -2.19 -3.74 -11.91
C THR A 44 -0.80 -4.06 -11.39
N THR A 45 0.23 -3.98 -12.24
CA THR A 45 1.62 -4.23 -11.83
C THR A 45 2.11 -3.18 -10.85
N LEU A 46 1.83 -1.90 -11.12
CA LEU A 46 2.20 -0.80 -10.24
C LEU A 46 1.58 -0.97 -8.85
N TRP A 47 0.27 -1.27 -8.78
CA TRP A 47 -0.40 -1.45 -7.50
C TRP A 47 -0.04 -2.76 -6.79
N ALA A 48 0.24 -3.83 -7.52
CA ALA A 48 0.77 -5.07 -6.94
C ALA A 48 2.14 -4.84 -6.30
N LEU A 49 3.04 -4.13 -6.99
CA LEU A 49 4.36 -3.78 -6.45
C LEU A 49 4.26 -2.83 -5.25
N ALA A 50 3.25 -1.96 -5.20
CA ALA A 50 3.02 -1.05 -4.08
C ALA A 50 2.58 -1.77 -2.78
N ILE A 51 2.10 -3.02 -2.84
CA ILE A 51 1.72 -3.78 -1.64
C ILE A 51 2.93 -4.03 -0.74
N VAL A 52 4.06 -4.46 -1.30
CA VAL A 52 5.28 -4.78 -0.54
C VAL A 52 5.77 -3.59 0.30
N PRO A 53 6.02 -2.38 -0.26
CA PRO A 53 6.44 -1.24 0.54
C PRO A 53 5.35 -0.77 1.50
N SER A 54 4.05 -0.94 1.16
CA SER A 54 2.97 -0.59 2.09
C SER A 54 3.00 -1.45 3.36
N LEU A 55 3.27 -2.75 3.23
CA LEU A 55 3.41 -3.67 4.35
C LEU A 55 4.72 -3.44 5.10
N ALA A 56 5.82 -3.21 4.38
CA ALA A 56 7.12 -2.90 4.99
C ALA A 56 7.05 -1.64 5.85
N ALA A 57 6.31 -0.61 5.43
CA ALA A 57 6.12 0.61 6.20
C ALA A 57 5.33 0.36 7.50
N VAL A 58 4.33 -0.53 7.47
CA VAL A 58 3.58 -0.94 8.67
C VAL A 58 4.49 -1.70 9.63
N GLU A 59 5.26 -2.65 9.11
CA GLU A 59 6.13 -3.50 9.93
C GLU A 59 7.25 -2.69 10.58
N TRP A 60 7.96 -1.86 9.81
CA TRP A 60 9.04 -1.03 10.34
C TRP A 60 8.58 -0.16 11.52
N ARG A 61 7.36 0.38 11.43
CA ARG A 61 6.78 1.17 12.52
C ARG A 61 6.43 0.33 13.75
N ARG A 62 5.97 -0.91 13.56
CA ARG A 62 5.72 -1.85 14.67
C ARG A 62 7.01 -2.22 15.36
N THR A 63 8.05 -2.61 14.61
CA THR A 63 9.36 -2.98 15.16
C THR A 63 9.95 -1.87 16.03
N ARG A 64 9.93 -0.62 15.55
CA ARG A 64 10.42 0.54 16.34
C ARG A 64 9.67 0.76 17.65
N ARG A 65 8.40 0.37 17.75
CA ARG A 65 7.63 0.51 19.01
C ARG A 65 8.01 -0.58 20.01
N THR A 66 8.35 -1.77 19.53
CA THR A 66 8.75 -2.90 20.38
C THR A 66 10.08 -2.64 21.07
N ASP A 67 11.06 -2.06 20.36
CA ASP A 67 12.38 -1.69 20.94
C ASP A 67 12.24 -0.73 22.13
N VAL A 68 11.47 0.34 21.96
CA VAL A 68 11.27 1.36 23.01
C VAL A 68 10.65 0.75 24.28
N ARG A 69 9.70 -0.19 24.11
CA ARG A 69 9.09 -0.87 25.27
C ARG A 69 10.06 -1.81 25.98
N SER A 70 10.94 -2.51 25.24
CA SER A 70 11.94 -3.38 25.88
C SER A 70 13.01 -2.61 26.64
N GLU A 71 13.36 -1.39 26.19
CA GLU A 71 14.28 -0.52 26.93
C GLU A 71 13.66 0.01 28.23
N GLU A 72 12.36 0.36 28.23
CA GLU A 72 11.63 0.77 29.45
C GLU A 72 11.47 -0.37 30.47
N GLU A 73 11.27 -1.62 30.04
CA GLU A 73 11.18 -2.78 30.95
C GLU A 73 12.52 -3.22 31.53
N ALA A 74 13.63 -2.83 30.89
CA ALA A 74 14.99 -3.17 31.33
C ALA A 74 15.66 -2.07 32.19
N ALA A 75 15.01 -0.92 32.37
CA ALA A 75 15.49 0.25 33.14
C ALA A 75 14.77 0.39 34.48
#